data_AF-A0A0G1UAB7-F1
#
_entry.id   AF-A0A0G1UAB7-F1
#
_cell.length_a   1.000
_cell.length_b   1.000
_cell.length_c   1.000
_cell.angle_alpha   90.00
_cell.angle_beta   90.00
_cell.angle_gamma   90.00
#
_symmetry.space_group_name_H-M   'P 1'
#
loop_
_entity.id
_entity.type
_entity.pdbx_description
1 polymer ?
#
loop_
_entity_poly.entity_id
_entity_poly.type
_entity_poly.pdbx_seq_one_letter_code
_entity_poly.pdbx_strand_id
1 'polypeptide(L)' 'MMKILLSLLVALLIIVGLYYLAGPALRRAEPVACTEEAKLCADGSAVGRTGPNCEFAACPEAGSGIR' A
#
# COMPACT_ATOMS: atom_id res chain seq x y z
N MET A 1 10.43 -14.88 42.34
CA MET A 1 11.40 -14.95 41.23
C MET A 1 10.82 -15.62 39.98
N MET A 2 10.49 -16.91 39.98
CA MET A 2 9.97 -17.65 38.80
C MET A 2 8.65 -17.08 38.21
N LYS A 3 7.76 -16.55 39.05
CA LYS A 3 6.49 -15.94 38.61
C LYS A 3 6.69 -14.66 37.80
N ILE A 4 7.75 -13.89 38.12
CA ILE A 4 8.12 -12.67 37.39
C ILE A 4 8.64 -13.04 36.00
N LEU A 5 9.41 -14.12 35.90
CA LEU A 5 9.88 -14.64 34.61
C LEU A 5 8.69 -15.08 33.74
N LEU A 6 7.71 -15.78 34.34
CA LEU A 6 6.50 -16.21 33.62
C LEU A 6 5.67 -15.02 33.15
N SER A 7 5.49 -13.98 33.98
CA SER A 7 4.75 -12.78 33.57
C SER A 7 5.44 -12.01 32.44
N LEU A 8 6.79 -11.92 32.46
CA LEU A 8 7.55 -11.27 31.39
C LEU A 8 7.48 -12.06 30.08
N LEU A 9 7.56 -13.39 30.15
CA LEU A 9 7.42 -14.26 28.99
C LEU A 9 6.02 -14.09 28.35
N VAL A 10 4.97 -14.12 29.18
CA VAL A 10 3.58 -13.95 28.71
C VAL A 10 3.37 -12.57 28.10
N ALA A 11 3.87 -11.51 28.74
CA ALA A 11 3.80 -10.15 28.21
C ALA A 11 4.51 -10.03 26.85
N LEU A 12 5.70 -10.62 26.71
CA LEU A 12 6.44 -10.63 25.44
C LEU A 12 5.67 -11.37 24.34
N LEU A 13 5.10 -12.54 24.64
CA LEU A 13 4.30 -13.31 23.69
C LEU A 13 3.04 -12.56 23.26
N ILE A 14 2.38 -11.84 24.17
CA ILE A 14 1.23 -11.00 23.84
C ILE A 14 1.64 -9.85 22.93
N ILE A 15 2.72 -9.14 23.24
CA ILE A 15 3.23 -8.02 22.41
C ILE A 15 3.59 -8.51 21.01
N VAL A 16 4.30 -9.64 20.92
CA VAL A 16 4.67 -10.26 19.66
C VAL A 16 3.42 -10.72 18.89
N GLY A 17 2.49 -11.40 19.55
CA GLY A 17 1.23 -11.83 18.96
C GLY A 17 0.42 -10.65 18.42
N LEU A 18 0.27 -9.58 19.20
CA LEU A 18 -0.41 -8.36 18.77
C LEU A 18 0.31 -7.67 17.60
N TYR A 19 1.65 -7.67 17.58
CA TYR A 19 2.42 -7.14 16.45
C TYR A 19 2.16 -7.92 15.16
N TYR A 20 2.13 -9.26 15.22
CA TYR A 20 1.83 -10.08 14.05
C TYR A 20 0.35 -10.04 13.63
N LEU A 21 -0.57 -9.87 14.58
CA LEU A 21 -2.03 -9.83 14.32
C LEU A 21 -2.52 -8.45 13.85
N ALA A 22 -1.99 -7.36 14.39
CA ALA A 22 -2.41 -5.98 14.07
C ALA A 22 -1.43 -5.21 13.15
N GLY A 23 -0.20 -5.72 12.96
CA GLY A 23 0.84 -5.08 12.15
C GLY A 23 0.53 -4.90 10.65
N PRO A 24 -0.15 -5.82 9.93
CA PRO A 24 -0.30 -5.67 8.48
C PRO A 24 -1.27 -4.55 8.06
N ALA A 25 -2.14 -4.07 8.95
CA ALA A 25 -3.04 -2.95 8.67
C ALA A 25 -2.32 -1.59 8.55
N LEU A 26 -1.07 -1.49 9.02
CA LEU A 26 -0.23 -0.29 8.92
C LEU A 26 0.76 -0.32 7.76
N ARG A 27 0.73 -1.36 6.90
CA ARG A 27 1.48 -1.32 5.65
C ARG A 27 0.85 -0.27 4.73
N ARG A 28 1.24 0.99 4.93
CA ARG A 28 1.18 2.03 3.90
C ARG A 28 1.67 1.37 2.62
N ALA A 29 0.94 1.56 1.53
CA ALA A 29 1.41 1.16 0.21
C ALA A 29 2.85 1.66 0.07
N GLU A 30 3.81 0.72 0.07
CA GLU A 30 5.19 1.09 -0.17
C GLU A 30 5.22 1.77 -1.54
N PRO A 31 5.94 2.88 -1.68
CA PRO A 31 6.02 3.56 -2.96
C PRO A 31 6.62 2.60 -3.98
N VAL A 32 5.77 2.13 -4.92
CA VAL A 32 6.17 1.28 -6.03
C VAL A 32 6.70 2.18 -7.13
N ALA A 33 7.94 1.94 -7.56
CA ALA A 33 8.50 2.58 -8.74
C ALA A 33 8.01 1.85 -10.00
N CYS A 34 7.25 2.56 -10.84
CA CYS A 34 6.83 2.07 -12.14
C CYS A 34 7.68 2.68 -13.26
N THR A 35 7.68 2.07 -14.44
CA THR A 35 8.29 2.63 -15.64
C THR A 35 7.59 3.92 -16.08
N GLU A 36 8.35 4.86 -16.64
CA GLU A 36 7.85 6.18 -17.08
C GLU A 36 7.18 6.14 -18.47
N GLU A 37 6.54 5.03 -18.80
CA GLU A 37 5.83 4.90 -20.08
C GLU A 37 4.44 5.53 -20.02
N ALA A 38 4.01 6.10 -21.15
CA ALA A 38 2.72 6.73 -21.31
C ALA A 38 1.87 5.97 -22.33
N LYS A 39 0.60 5.75 -21.99
CA LYS A 39 -0.43 5.29 -22.91
C LYS A 39 -1.24 6.48 -23.40
N LEU A 40 -1.36 6.60 -24.73
CA LEU A 40 -2.20 7.62 -25.34
C LEU A 40 -3.66 7.17 -25.33
N CYS A 41 -4.54 8.05 -24.88
CA CYS A 41 -5.99 7.87 -24.85
C CYS A 41 -6.62 8.42 -26.14
N ALA A 42 -7.85 7.99 -26.45
CA ALA A 42 -8.55 8.38 -27.68
C ALA A 42 -8.88 9.89 -27.74
N ASP A 43 -8.92 10.56 -26.58
CA ASP A 43 -9.10 12.00 -26.44
C ASP A 43 -7.78 12.79 -26.61
N GLY A 44 -6.65 12.10 -26.82
CA GLY A 44 -5.32 12.68 -26.94
C GLY A 44 -4.58 12.90 -25.61
N SER A 45 -5.19 12.57 -24.47
CA SER A 45 -4.51 12.62 -23.17
C SER A 45 -3.52 11.46 -23.00
N ALA A 46 -2.55 11.61 -22.10
CA ALA A 46 -1.56 10.58 -21.79
C ALA A 46 -1.69 10.13 -20.33
N VAL A 47 -1.73 8.82 -20.11
CA VAL A 47 -1.80 8.22 -18.77
C VAL A 47 -0.59 7.34 -18.51
N GLY A 48 -0.01 7.43 -17.32
CA GLY A 48 1.10 6.60 -16.87
C GLY A 48 0.65 5.32 -16.16
N ARG A 49 1.62 4.52 -15.72
CA ARG A 49 1.39 3.37 -14.84
C ARG A 49 1.19 3.79 -13.38
N THR A 50 0.32 3.10 -12.67
CA THR A 50 -0.01 3.37 -11.26
C THR A 50 -0.42 2.10 -10.51
N GLY A 51 -0.52 2.21 -9.18
CA GLY A 51 -0.94 1.13 -8.29
C GLY A 51 0.14 0.07 -8.03
N PRO A 52 -0.18 -0.95 -7.21
CA PRO A 52 0.79 -1.97 -6.78
C PRO A 52 1.27 -2.89 -7.92
N ASN A 53 0.49 -2.98 -9.00
CA ASN A 53 0.79 -3.83 -10.16
C ASN A 53 1.33 -3.01 -11.36
N CYS A 54 1.57 -1.71 -11.21
CA CYS A 54 2.01 -0.81 -12.28
C CYS A 54 1.15 -0.93 -13.55
N GLU A 55 -0.16 -0.84 -13.40
CA GLU A 55 -1.10 -0.87 -14.52
C GLU A 55 -1.38 0.54 -15.03
N PHE A 56 -1.73 0.70 -16.30
CA PHE A 56 -2.10 2.02 -16.81
C PHE A 56 -3.32 2.57 -16.07
N ALA A 57 -3.24 3.82 -15.65
CA ALA A 57 -4.41 4.52 -15.12
C ALA A 57 -5.53 4.56 -16.17
N ALA A 58 -6.77 4.69 -15.69
CA ALA A 58 -7.91 4.87 -16.58
C ALA A 58 -7.77 6.17 -17.39
N CYS A 59 -8.13 6.13 -18.66
CA CYS A 59 -8.27 7.35 -19.45
C CYS A 59 -9.37 8.23 -18.86
N PRO A 60 -9.21 9.55 -18.84
CA PRO A 60 -10.27 10.44 -18.42
C PRO A 60 -11.50 10.23 -19.33
N GLU A 61 -12.69 10.16 -18.72
CA GLU A 61 -13.92 10.29 -19.48
C GLU A 61 -14.00 11.73 -19.99
N ALA A 62 -14.37 11.92 -21.25
CA ALA A 62 -14.39 13.20 -21.95
C ALA A 62 -15.26 14.24 -21.19
N GLY A 63 -14.67 14.93 -20.21
CA GLY A 63 -15.41 15.78 -19.29
C GLY A 63 -14.67 16.27 -18.04
N SER A 64 -13.54 15.67 -17.64
CA SER A 64 -12.83 16.07 -16.40
C SER A 64 -11.64 17.04 -16.61
N GLY A 65 -11.58 17.71 -17.76
CA GLY A 65 -10.48 18.62 -18.12
C GLY A 65 -10.93 20.00 -18.60
N ILE A 66 -12.14 20.46 -18.24
CA ILE A 66 -12.59 21.81 -18.58
C ILE A 66 -12.26 22.84 -17.49
N ARG A 67 -11.02 23.35 -17.53
CA ARG A 67 -10.68 24.78 -17.50
C ARG A 67 -9.18 24.98 -17.66
#